data_AF-A0AAE1DHM2-F1
#
_entry.id   AF-A0AAE1DHM2-F1
#
_cell.length_a   1.000
_cell.length_b   1.000
_cell.length_c   1.000
_cell.angle_alpha   90.00
_cell.angle_beta   90.00
_cell.angle_gamma   90.00
#
_symmetry.space_group_name_H-M   'P 1'
#
loop_
_entity.id
_entity.type
_entity.pdbx_description
1 polymer ?
#
loop_
_entity_poly.entity_id
_entity_poly.type
_entity_poly.pdbx_seq_one_letter_code
_entity_poly.pdbx_strand_id
1 'polypeptide(L)'
;MPLADRTVLPSCLGRRAIAEEDQTEENALVAVSHNAVLGSIIQLASLVRHADDIFCDLAEECQVVFEKTESIHLKVHALSKKIEQLDSTEVNIHCLIPPTWKCASLDPCCLRAFGVFEVKPTVFICHG
;
A
#
# COMPACT_ATOMS: atom_id res chain seq x y z
N MET A 1 7.21 8.64 -1.74
CA MET A 1 6.06 9.32 -1.11
C MET A 1 6.52 10.70 -0.69
N PRO A 2 6.18 11.77 -1.43
CA PRO A 2 6.53 13.12 -1.01
C PRO A 2 5.75 13.44 0.27
N LEU A 3 6.46 13.74 1.36
CA LEU A 3 5.82 14.19 2.58
C LEU A 3 5.34 15.63 2.34
N ALA A 4 4.05 15.88 2.53
CA ALA A 4 3.51 17.23 2.47
C ALA A 4 4.24 18.11 3.51
N ASP A 5 4.55 19.35 3.13
CA ASP A 5 5.10 20.32 4.08
C ASP A 5 4.01 20.68 5.10
N ARG A 6 4.21 20.25 6.35
CA ARG A 6 3.23 20.32 7.45
C ARG A 6 3.75 21.29 8.49
N THR A 7 3.35 22.56 8.38
CA THR A 7 3.78 23.61 9.31
C THR A 7 2.84 23.72 10.50
N VAL A 8 3.34 23.45 11.71
CA VAL A 8 2.57 23.62 12.96
C VAL A 8 2.58 25.11 13.36
N LEU A 9 1.39 25.67 13.59
CA LEU A 9 1.21 27.06 14.00
C LEU A 9 0.51 27.14 15.37
N PRO A 10 0.75 28.19 16.16
CA PRO A 10 1.67 29.33 15.92
C PRO A 10 3.14 28.97 16.22
N SER A 11 4.09 29.66 15.56
CA SER A 11 5.54 29.49 15.79
C SER A 11 6.11 30.46 16.84
N CYS A 12 5.43 31.58 17.10
CA CYS A 12 5.89 32.66 17.97
C CYS A 12 4.98 32.82 19.20
N LEU A 13 5.13 31.94 20.19
CA LEU A 13 4.15 31.74 21.26
C LEU A 13 3.97 32.95 22.20
N GLY A 14 5.01 33.77 22.42
CA GLY A 14 4.95 34.92 23.34
C GLY A 14 4.95 36.30 22.68
N ARG A 15 4.91 36.39 21.34
CA ARG A 15 5.11 37.66 20.61
C ARG A 15 3.82 38.41 20.26
N ARG A 16 2.73 38.13 20.95
CA ARG A 16 1.47 38.84 20.73
C ARG A 16 1.58 40.26 21.32
N ALA A 17 1.06 41.25 20.59
CA ALA A 17 1.01 42.62 21.07
C ALA A 17 0.26 42.69 22.42
N ILE A 18 0.85 43.43 23.36
CA ILE A 18 0.28 43.70 24.68
C ILE A 18 -0.44 45.05 24.59
N ALA A 19 -1.63 45.17 25.18
CA ALA A 19 -2.39 46.42 25.21
C ALA A 19 -1.59 47.51 25.93
N GLU A 20 -1.74 48.77 25.53
CA GLU A 20 -1.01 49.90 26.14
C GLU A 20 -1.30 50.04 27.64
N GLU A 21 -2.51 49.70 28.08
CA GLU A 21 -2.89 49.67 29.50
C GLU A 21 -2.12 48.65 30.36
N ASP A 22 -1.57 47.60 29.75
CA ASP A 22 -0.88 46.49 30.43
C ASP A 22 0.65 46.56 30.32
N GLN A 23 1.21 47.65 29.81
CA GLN A 23 2.66 47.82 29.61
C GLN A 23 3.44 48.18 30.90
N THR A 24 2.82 48.10 32.08
CA THR A 24 3.59 48.15 33.33
C THR A 24 4.53 46.95 33.44
N GLU A 25 5.66 47.11 34.11
CA GLU A 25 6.73 46.10 34.15
C GLU A 25 6.24 44.75 34.71
N GLU A 26 5.34 44.78 35.71
CA GLU A 26 4.72 43.59 36.31
C GLU A 26 3.68 42.93 35.39
N ASN A 27 2.79 43.73 34.79
CA ASN A 27 1.71 43.19 33.94
C ASN A 27 2.23 42.66 32.60
N ALA A 28 3.27 43.28 32.05
CA ALA A 28 3.88 42.84 30.80
C ALA A 28 4.44 41.41 30.91
N LEU A 29 5.11 41.08 32.02
CA LEU A 29 5.63 39.72 32.25
C LEU A 29 4.52 38.68 32.37
N VAL A 30 3.43 39.02 33.08
CA VAL A 30 2.25 38.16 33.20
C VAL A 30 1.60 37.95 31.83
N ALA A 31 1.43 39.02 31.04
CA ALA A 31 0.83 38.97 29.72
C ALA A 31 1.67 38.14 28.72
N VAL A 32 3.00 38.30 28.71
CA VAL A 32 3.90 37.48 27.87
C VAL A 32 3.83 36.01 28.26
N SER A 33 3.82 35.70 29.56
CA SER A 33 3.75 34.33 30.08
C SER A 33 2.42 33.68 29.71
N HIS A 34 1.30 34.39 29.89
CA HIS A 34 -0.01 33.92 29.51
C HIS A 34 -0.12 33.69 27.99
N ASN A 35 0.40 34.62 27.18
CA ASN A 35 0.44 34.47 25.73
C ASN A 35 1.26 33.23 25.33
N ALA A 36 2.41 33.01 25.94
CA ALA A 36 3.25 31.83 25.68
C ALA A 36 2.52 30.52 25.98
N VAL A 37 1.82 30.43 27.12
CA VAL A 37 1.02 29.25 27.49
C VAL A 37 -0.11 29.03 26.50
N LEU A 38 -0.89 30.07 26.20
CA LEU A 38 -2.00 29.97 25.25
C LEU A 38 -1.50 29.59 23.85
N GLY A 39 -0.41 30.19 23.39
CA GLY A 39 0.25 29.84 22.15
C GLY A 39 0.66 28.37 22.13
N SER A 40 1.25 27.87 23.22
CA SER A 40 1.66 26.46 23.34
C SER A 40 0.47 25.51 23.21
N ILE A 41 -0.66 25.83 23.86
CA ILE A 41 -1.90 25.03 23.76
C ILE A 41 -2.41 24.98 22.32
N ILE A 42 -2.44 26.12 21.63
CA ILE A 42 -2.88 26.19 20.23
C ILE A 42 -1.91 25.40 19.32
N GLN A 43 -0.61 25.53 19.56
CA GLN A 43 0.41 24.81 18.79
C GLN A 43 0.26 23.29 18.95
N LEU A 44 0.01 22.82 20.18
CA LEU A 44 -0.28 21.42 20.46
C LEU A 44 -1.57 20.95 19.78
N ALA A 45 -2.63 21.75 19.80
CA ALA A 45 -3.87 21.43 19.09
C ALA A 45 -3.64 21.32 17.57
N SER A 46 -2.85 22.23 16.99
CA SER A 46 -2.43 22.15 15.59
C SER A 46 -1.65 20.87 15.33
N LEU A 47 -0.69 20.50 16.20
CA LEU A 47 0.09 19.27 16.07
C LEU A 47 -0.80 18.02 16.10
N VAL A 48 -1.74 17.93 17.03
CA VAL A 48 -2.69 16.81 17.13
C VAL A 48 -3.51 16.67 15.86
N ARG A 49 -4.02 17.78 15.30
CA ARG A 49 -4.75 17.75 14.03
C ARG A 49 -3.90 17.21 12.88
N HIS A 50 -2.64 17.66 12.80
CA HIS A 50 -1.73 17.15 11.76
C HIS A 50 -1.43 15.66 11.94
N ALA A 51 -1.35 15.16 13.17
CA ALA A 51 -1.16 13.74 13.43
C ALA A 51 -2.40 12.93 13.02
N ASP A 52 -3.60 13.41 13.32
CA ASP A 52 -4.86 12.81 12.89
C ASP A 52 -4.93 12.67 11.37
N ASP A 53 -4.62 13.76 10.64
CA ASP A 53 -4.56 13.74 9.17
C ASP A 53 -3.59 12.67 8.66
N ILE A 54 -2.40 12.50 9.27
CA ILE A 54 -1.44 11.43 8.89
C ILE A 54 -2.05 10.05 9.10
N PHE A 55 -2.69 9.82 10.24
CA PHE A 55 -3.24 8.52 10.56
C PHE A 55 -4.46 8.18 9.71
N CYS A 56 -5.29 9.17 9.34
CA CYS A 56 -6.36 9.01 8.37
C CYS A 56 -5.82 8.63 6.99
N ASP A 57 -4.86 9.41 6.45
CA ASP A 57 -4.22 9.12 5.15
C ASP A 57 -3.63 7.70 5.14
N LEU A 58 -2.94 7.32 6.22
CA LEU A 58 -2.33 5.99 6.36
C LEU A 58 -3.39 4.88 6.44
N ALA A 59 -4.48 5.11 7.16
CA ALA A 59 -5.56 4.14 7.30
C ALA A 59 -6.25 3.87 5.95
N GLU A 60 -6.48 4.91 5.15
CA GLU A 60 -7.03 4.79 3.80
C GLU A 60 -6.13 3.95 2.90
N GLU A 61 -4.82 4.24 2.86
CA GLU A 61 -3.87 3.46 2.07
C GLU A 61 -3.75 2.00 2.56
N CYS A 62 -3.77 1.77 3.88
CA CYS A 62 -3.79 0.42 4.44
C CYS A 62 -5.05 -0.35 4.03
N GLN A 63 -6.21 0.30 4.01
CA GLN A 63 -7.47 -0.31 3.58
C GLN A 63 -7.41 -0.75 2.12
N VAL A 64 -6.85 0.09 1.23
CA VAL A 64 -6.64 -0.26 -0.18
C VAL A 64 -5.72 -1.48 -0.33
N VAL A 65 -4.65 -1.56 0.47
CA VAL A 65 -3.75 -2.72 0.49
C VAL A 65 -4.47 -3.97 0.99
N PHE A 66 -5.30 -3.85 2.02
CA PHE A 66 -6.07 -4.96 2.58
C PHE A 66 -7.03 -5.56 1.55
N GLU A 67 -7.82 -4.72 0.88
CA GLU A 67 -8.77 -5.16 -0.16
C GLU A 67 -8.07 -5.87 -1.32
N LYS A 68 -6.92 -5.35 -1.77
CA LYS A 68 -6.10 -6.00 -2.80
C LYS A 68 -5.58 -7.35 -2.33
N THR A 69 -5.12 -7.43 -1.08
CA THR A 69 -4.59 -8.65 -0.48
C THR A 69 -5.67 -9.71 -0.37
N GLU A 70 -6.88 -9.34 0.07
CA GLU A 70 -8.03 -10.24 0.13
C GLU A 70 -8.42 -10.77 -1.25
N SER A 71 -8.48 -9.88 -2.26
CA SER A 71 -8.75 -10.29 -3.65
C SER A 71 -7.71 -11.30 -4.17
N ILE A 72 -6.43 -11.08 -3.88
CA ILE A 72 -5.35 -12.00 -4.25
C ILE A 72 -5.49 -13.32 -3.49
N HIS A 73 -5.75 -13.26 -2.19
CA HIS A 73 -5.91 -14.44 -1.34
C HIS A 73 -7.04 -15.36 -1.87
N LEU A 74 -8.19 -14.79 -2.24
CA LEU A 74 -9.29 -15.54 -2.84
C LEU A 74 -8.90 -16.20 -4.18
N LYS A 75 -8.16 -15.50 -5.04
CA LYS A 75 -7.67 -16.04 -6.31
C LYS A 75 -6.67 -17.18 -6.10
N VAL A 76 -5.75 -17.02 -5.15
CA VAL A 76 -4.77 -18.04 -4.78
C VAL A 76 -5.46 -19.29 -4.25
N HIS A 77 -6.44 -19.14 -3.36
CA HIS A 77 -7.21 -20.25 -2.83
C HIS A 77 -8.00 -20.99 -3.93
N ALA A 78 -8.67 -20.25 -4.81
CA ALA A 78 -9.37 -20.84 -5.95
C ALA A 78 -8.42 -21.58 -6.91
N LEU A 79 -7.20 -21.05 -7.11
CA LEU A 79 -6.18 -21.70 -7.92
C LEU A 79 -5.66 -22.97 -7.24
N SER A 80 -5.40 -22.94 -5.93
CA SER A 80 -4.96 -24.12 -5.16
C SER A 80 -5.94 -25.28 -5.30
N LYS A 81 -7.24 -25.00 -5.13
CA LYS A 81 -8.29 -26.00 -5.30
C LYS A 81 -8.33 -26.58 -6.72
N LYS A 82 -8.10 -25.75 -7.75
CA LYS A 82 -8.03 -26.22 -9.14
C LYS A 82 -6.80 -27.09 -9.37
N ILE A 83 -5.65 -26.74 -8.79
CA ILE A 83 -4.42 -27.52 -8.88
C ILE A 83 -4.61 -28.90 -8.24
N GLU A 84 -5.24 -28.96 -7.06
CA GLU A 84 -5.55 -30.23 -6.38
C GLU A 84 -6.48 -31.14 -7.20
N GLN A 85 -7.32 -30.56 -8.07
CA GLN A 85 -8.25 -31.30 -8.93
C GLN A 85 -7.62 -31.77 -10.25
N LEU A 86 -6.40 -31.35 -10.58
CA LEU A 86 -5.72 -31.78 -11.79
C LEU A 86 -5.15 -33.19 -11.59
N ASP A 87 -5.78 -34.19 -12.22
CA ASP A 87 -5.24 -35.55 -12.31
C ASP A 87 -4.40 -35.69 -13.59
N SER A 88 -3.09 -35.91 -13.43
CA SER A 88 -2.12 -36.08 -14.53
C SER A 88 -2.41 -37.26 -15.46
N THR A 89 -3.28 -38.18 -15.04
CA THR A 89 -3.59 -39.41 -15.78
C THR A 89 -4.74 -39.24 -16.78
N GLU A 90 -5.58 -38.22 -16.60
CA GLU A 90 -6.77 -37.93 -17.43
C GLU A 90 -6.63 -36.65 -18.28
N VAL A 91 -5.48 -35.96 -18.23
CA VAL A 91 -5.29 -34.71 -18.98
C VAL A 91 -5.16 -34.96 -20.48
N ASN A 92 -6.21 -34.61 -21.24
CA ASN A 92 -6.17 -34.60 -22.69
C ASN A 92 -5.54 -33.28 -23.19
N ILE A 93 -4.32 -33.35 -23.71
CA ILE A 93 -3.55 -32.16 -24.12
C ILE A 93 -4.06 -31.66 -25.48
N HIS A 94 -5.09 -30.81 -25.47
CA HIS A 94 -5.42 -29.99 -26.63
C HIS A 94 -4.55 -28.73 -26.62
N CYS A 95 -3.44 -28.77 -27.35
CA CYS A 95 -2.55 -27.62 -27.54
C CYS A 95 -3.20 -26.61 -28.50
N LEU A 96 -4.22 -25.88 -28.03
CA LEU A 96 -4.73 -24.69 -28.72
C LEU A 96 -3.98 -23.49 -28.14
N ILE A 97 -2.95 -23.06 -28.85
CA ILE A 97 -2.19 -21.84 -28.54
C ILE A 97 -3.20 -20.67 -28.48
N PRO A 98 -3.39 -20.02 -27.31
CA PRO A 98 -4.30 -18.89 -27.22
C PRO A 98 -3.73 -17.70 -28.02
N PRO A 99 -4.54 -16.98 -28.82
CA PRO A 99 -4.04 -15.90 -29.68
C PRO A 99 -3.47 -14.68 -28.94
N THR A 100 -3.54 -14.64 -27.60
CA THR A 100 -3.06 -13.53 -26.77
C THR A 100 -1.67 -13.72 -26.20
N TRP A 101 -1.11 -14.93 -26.31
CA TRP A 101 0.27 -15.20 -25.91
C TRP A 101 1.14 -14.87 -27.11
N LYS A 102 1.66 -13.64 -27.16
CA LYS A 102 2.76 -13.33 -28.07
C LYS A 102 3.96 -14.18 -27.63
N CYS A 103 4.09 -15.36 -28.22
CA CYS A 103 5.32 -16.13 -28.22
C CYS A 103 6.38 -15.27 -28.89
N ALA A 104 7.13 -14.50 -28.10
CA ALA A 104 8.41 -13.99 -28.52
C ALA A 104 9.31 -15.21 -28.74
N SER A 105 9.62 -15.47 -30.00
CA SER A 105 10.61 -16.44 -30.52
C SER A 105 10.49 -17.89 -30.01
N LEU A 106 9.95 -18.75 -30.88
CA LEU A 106 10.25 -20.19 -30.83
C LEU A 106 11.76 -20.39 -31.02
N ASP A 107 12.48 -20.54 -29.92
CA ASP A 107 13.75 -21.28 -29.91
C ASP A 107 13.46 -22.75 -29.55
N PRO A 108 14.03 -23.74 -30.25
CA PRO A 108 13.84 -25.16 -29.97
C PRO A 108 14.28 -25.61 -28.57
N CYS A 109 14.89 -24.73 -27.77
CA CYS A 109 15.41 -25.02 -26.44
C CYS A 109 14.35 -24.94 -25.32
N CYS A 110 13.22 -24.24 -25.51
CA CYS A 110 12.19 -24.13 -24.47
C CYS A 110 11.46 -25.45 -24.19
N LEU A 111 11.47 -26.40 -25.13
CA LEU A 111 10.90 -27.74 -24.96
C LEU A 111 11.71 -28.64 -24.00
N ARG A 112 12.93 -28.26 -23.60
CA ARG A 112 13.72 -28.98 -22.60
C ARG A 112 13.60 -28.45 -21.18
N ALA A 113 13.00 -27.26 -20.99
CA ALA A 113 12.95 -26.60 -19.68
C ALA A 113 11.73 -26.99 -18.83
N PHE A 114 10.69 -27.57 -19.43
CA PHE A 114 9.60 -28.20 -18.69
C PHE A 114 9.92 -29.68 -18.54
N GLY A 115 10.36 -30.05 -17.34
CA GLY A 115 10.84 -31.38 -17.00
C GLY A 115 9.98 -32.50 -17.55
N VAL A 116 10.66 -33.41 -18.25
CA VAL A 116 10.22 -34.75 -18.64
C VAL A 116 9.55 -35.42 -17.44
N PHE A 117 8.24 -35.54 -17.46
CA PHE A 117 7.55 -36.61 -16.74
C PHE A 117 7.75 -37.87 -17.58
N GLU A 118 8.60 -38.76 -17.09
CA GLU A 118 8.87 -40.07 -17.68
C GLU A 118 7.64 -40.96 -17.46
N VAL A 119 6.62 -40.80 -18.31
CA VAL A 119 5.50 -41.73 -18.38
C VAL A 119 5.80 -42.72 -19.51
N LYS A 120 5.81 -44.02 -19.13
CA LYS A 120 6.03 -45.20 -19.97
C LYS A 120 5.48 -45.09 -21.40
N PRO A 121 6.12 -45.76 -22.38
CA PRO A 121 5.76 -45.63 -23.78
C PRO A 121 4.41 -46.30 -24.02
N THR A 122 3.36 -45.49 -24.13
CA THR A 122 2.09 -45.95 -24.70
C THR A 122 2.03 -45.40 -26.11
N VAL A 123 2.05 -46.33 -27.06
CA VAL A 123 2.07 -46.11 -28.50
C VAL A 123 0.90 -45.21 -28.90
N PHE A 124 1.19 -44.00 -29.40
CA PHE A 124 0.19 -43.16 -30.05
C PHE A 124 0.05 -43.59 -31.52
N ILE A 125 -1.09 -44.20 -31.83
CA ILE A 125 -1.54 -44.41 -33.22
C ILE A 125 -2.37 -43.17 -33.59
N CYS A 126 -1.85 -42.33 -34.47
CA CYS A 126 -2.63 -41.29 -35.13
C CYS A 126 -3.39 -41.92 -36.31
N HIS A 127 -4.72 -42.00 -36.22
CA HIS A 127 -5.55 -42.11 -37.42
C HIS A 127 -5.87 -40.69 -37.92
N GLY A 128 -5.60 -40.48 -39.21
CA GLY A 128 -5.73 -39.19 -39.90
C GLY A 128 -7.14 -38.79 -40.26
#